data_AF-A0A3S3E7N6-F1
#
_entry.id   AF-A0A3S3E7N6-F1
#
_cell.length_a   1.000
_cell.length_b   1.000
_cell.length_c   1.000
_cell.angle_alpha   90.00
_cell.angle_beta   90.00
_cell.angle_gamma   90.00
#
_symmetry.space_group_name_H-M   'P 1'
#
loop_
_entity.id
_entity.type
_entity.pdbx_description
1 polymer ?
#
loop_
_entity_poly.entity_id
_entity_poly.type
_entity_poly.pdbx_seq_one_letter_code
_entity_poly.pdbx_strand_id
1 'polypeptide(L)' 'MPATDGSDWRQWSFHCTCCDHSFRAAARTQAAAESAARTNGWTLRPAPRCPGCLTALASIDGSGSTTGVA' A
#
# COMPACT_ATOMS: atom_id res chain seq x y z
N MET A 1 -3.61 36.61 -20.66
CA MET A 1 -3.58 35.92 -19.35
C MET A 1 -3.33 34.45 -19.61
N PRO A 2 -2.15 33.86 -19.34
CA PRO A 2 -2.03 32.41 -19.41
C PRO A 2 -2.84 31.83 -18.24
N ALA A 3 -3.67 30.83 -18.55
CA ALA A 3 -4.39 30.05 -17.56
C ALA A 3 -3.39 29.49 -16.55
N THR A 4 -3.66 29.65 -15.26
CA THR A 4 -3.01 28.83 -14.25
C THR A 4 -3.28 27.37 -14.61
N ASP A 5 -2.24 26.65 -15.01
CA ASP A 5 -2.21 25.20 -15.19
C ASP A 5 -2.43 24.55 -13.81
N GLY A 6 -3.65 24.62 -13.30
CA GLY A 6 -4.02 24.28 -11.93
C GLY A 6 -4.16 22.77 -11.69
N SER A 7 -3.47 21.94 -12.46
CA SER A 7 -3.56 20.49 -12.38
C SER A 7 -2.19 19.83 -12.36
N ASP A 8 -1.38 20.13 -11.33
CA ASP A 8 -0.15 19.37 -11.00
C ASP A 8 -0.44 17.92 -10.56
N TRP A 9 -1.62 17.39 -10.88
CA TRP A 9 -2.09 16.09 -10.46
C TRP A 9 -1.35 15.04 -11.28
N ARG A 10 -0.60 14.19 -10.58
CA ARG A 10 0.15 13.08 -11.16
C ARG A 10 -0.53 11.78 -10.78
N GLN A 11 -0.51 10.82 -11.70
CA GLN A 11 -0.95 9.46 -11.41
C GLN A 11 0.19 8.69 -10.77
N TRP A 12 0.01 8.29 -9.52
CA TRP A 12 0.94 7.44 -8.78
C TRP A 12 0.42 6.01 -8.78
N SER A 13 1.32 5.04 -8.87
CA SER A 13 1.02 3.61 -8.80
C SER A 13 1.94 2.93 -7.80
N PHE A 14 1.40 2.15 -6.89
CA PHE A 14 2.14 1.33 -5.93
C PHE A 14 1.84 -0.14 -6.20
N HIS A 15 2.88 -0.93 -6.41
CA HIS A 15 2.77 -2.35 -6.70
C HIS A 15 3.19 -3.18 -5.49
N CYS A 16 2.36 -4.13 -5.08
CA CYS A 16 2.69 -5.02 -3.97
C CYS A 16 3.91 -5.87 -4.33
N THR A 17 4.86 -6.04 -3.41
CA THR A 17 6.03 -6.89 -3.66
C THR A 17 5.76 -8.38 -3.49
N CYS A 18 4.60 -8.76 -2.97
CA CYS A 18 4.24 -10.14 -2.65
C CYS A 18 3.19 -10.74 -3.59
N CYS A 19 2.46 -9.91 -4.33
CA CYS A 19 1.43 -10.33 -5.28
C CYS A 19 1.27 -9.25 -6.37
N ASP A 20 0.53 -9.56 -7.44
CA ASP A 20 0.31 -8.64 -8.59
C ASP A 20 -0.63 -7.45 -8.28
N HIS A 21 -0.99 -7.24 -7.01
CA HIS A 21 -1.94 -6.20 -6.65
C HIS A 21 -1.32 -4.81 -6.78
N SER A 22 -2.05 -3.88 -7.39
CA SER A 22 -1.61 -2.50 -7.63
C SER A 22 -2.63 -1.49 -7.10
N PHE A 23 -2.16 -0.44 -6.44
CA PHE A 23 -2.98 0.71 -6.05
C PHE A 23 -2.61 1.94 -6.86
N ARG A 24 -3.60 2.64 -7.41
CA ARG A 24 -3.43 3.85 -8.19
C ARG A 24 -4.10 5.03 -7.50
N ALA A 25 -3.37 6.14 -7.34
CA ALA A 25 -3.89 7.37 -6.77
C ALA A 25 -3.48 8.59 -7.60
N ALA A 26 -4.43 9.47 -7.89
CA ALA A 26 -4.16 10.77 -8.48
C ALA A 26 -3.83 11.75 -7.34
N ALA A 27 -2.61 12.29 -7.33
CA ALA A 27 -2.17 13.20 -6.28
C ALA A 27 -1.12 14.19 -6.80
N ARG A 28 -1.10 15.39 -6.23
CA ARG A 28 -0.11 16.42 -6.56
C ARG A 28 1.30 16.06 -6.11
N THR A 29 1.43 15.27 -5.04
CA THR A 29 2.72 14.88 -4.45
C THR A 29 2.76 13.39 -4.14
N GLN A 30 3.97 12.84 -4.06
CA GLN A 30 4.18 11.44 -3.67
C GLN A 30 3.61 11.19 -2.27
N ALA A 31 3.92 12.04 -1.30
CA ALA A 31 3.45 11.90 0.08
C ALA A 31 1.91 11.87 0.20
N ALA A 32 1.20 12.61 -0.66
CA ALA A 32 -0.26 12.56 -0.73
C ALA A 32 -0.76 11.23 -1.30
N ALA A 33 -0.12 10.72 -2.36
CA ALA A 33 -0.42 9.38 -2.89
C ALA A 33 -0.10 8.27 -1.88
N GLU A 34 1.01 8.39 -1.15
CA GLU A 34 1.40 7.47 -0.09
C GLU A 34 0.40 7.47 1.07
N SER A 35 -0.11 8.65 1.43
CA SER A 35 -1.14 8.78 2.46
C SER A 35 -2.46 8.17 2.01
N ALA A 36 -2.87 8.37 0.75
CA ALA A 36 -4.05 7.71 0.19
C ALA A 36 -3.90 6.18 0.20
N ALA A 37 -2.73 5.65 -0.15
CA ALA A 37 -2.46 4.22 -0.10
C ALA A 37 -2.57 3.69 1.35
N ARG A 38 -1.97 4.39 2.32
CA ARG A 38 -2.07 4.03 3.74
C ARG A 38 -3.50 4.02 4.26
N THR A 39 -4.31 5.00 3.88
CA THR A 39 -5.75 5.02 4.21
C THR A 39 -6.50 3.81 3.64
N ASN A 40 -6.04 3.28 2.49
CA ASN A 40 -6.58 2.05 1.89
C ASN A 40 -5.93 0.77 2.44
N GLY A 41 -5.21 0.85 3.57
CA GLY A 41 -4.60 -0.31 4.23
C GLY A 41 -3.28 -0.79 3.61
N TRP A 42 -2.66 0.01 2.74
CA TRP A 42 -1.33 -0.32 2.21
C TRP A 42 -0.22 0.09 3.16
N THR A 43 0.80 -0.74 3.26
CA THR A 43 2.08 -0.37 3.88
C THR A 43 3.09 -0.13 2.76
N LEU A 44 3.77 1.02 2.75
CA LEU A 44 4.72 1.38 1.68
C LEU A 44 6.19 1.24 2.07
N ARG A 45 6.48 1.12 3.37
CA ARG A 45 7.83 0.97 3.92
C ARG A 45 7.87 -0.25 4.86
N PRO A 46 8.95 -1.05 4.86
CA PRO A 46 10.14 -0.94 4.00
C PRO A 46 9.90 -1.26 2.52
N ALA A 47 8.82 -1.98 2.19
CA ALA A 47 8.40 -2.28 0.83
C ALA A 47 6.86 -2.18 0.70
N PRO A 48 6.33 -1.84 -0.50
CA PRO A 48 4.89 -1.80 -0.71
C PRO A 48 4.21 -3.16 -0.56
N ARG A 49 3.23 -3.25 0.33
CA ARG A 49 2.40 -4.43 0.57
C ARG A 49 0.92 -4.04 0.62
N CYS A 50 0.09 -4.83 -0.05
CA CYS A 50 -1.35 -4.68 -0.04
C CYS A 50 -1.97 -5.21 1.27
N PRO A 51 -3.17 -4.75 1.64
CA PRO A 51 -3.85 -5.20 2.87
C PRO A 51 -4.04 -6.72 2.92
N GLY A 52 -4.31 -7.37 1.79
CA GLY A 52 -4.46 -8.84 1.74
C GLY A 52 -3.18 -9.59 2.13
N CYS A 53 -2.03 -9.19 1.59
CA CYS A 53 -0.75 -9.79 1.98
C CYS A 53 -0.37 -9.47 3.43
N LEU A 54 -0.72 -8.27 3.93
CA LEU A 54 -0.49 -7.94 5.33
C LEU A 54 -1.33 -8.82 6.26
N THR A 55 -2.61 -9.02 5.96
CA THR A 55 -3.47 -9.92 6.72
C THR A 55 -2.96 -11.36 6.68
N ALA A 56 -2.57 -11.85 5.51
CA ALA A 56 -2.00 -13.20 5.38
C ALA A 56 -0.71 -13.36 6.20
N LEU A 57 0.19 -12.37 6.15
CA LEU A 57 1.40 -12.36 6.97
C LEU A 57 1.09 -12.36 8.46
N ALA A 58 0.11 -11.58 8.90
CA ALA A 58 -0.32 -11.55 10.30
C ALA A 58 -0.94 -12.89 10.75
N SER A 59 -1.68 -13.58 9.86
CA SER A 59 -2.22 -14.92 10.16
C SER A 59 -1.13 -15.99 10.25
N ILE A 60 -0.06 -15.87 9.45
CA ILE A 60 1.08 -16.79 9.50
C ILE A 60 1.88 -16.56 10.79
N ASP A 61 2.13 -15.30 11.16
CA ASP A 61 2.82 -14.93 12.41
C ASP A 61 2.03 -15.36 13.65
N GLY A 62 0.70 -15.26 13.61
CA GLY A 62 -0.19 -15.73 14.69
C GLY A 62 -0.35 -17.25 14.82
N SER A 63 0.14 -18.03 13.84
CA SER A 63 0.06 -19.50 13.87
C SER A 63 1.18 -20.17 14.67
N GLY A 64 2.02 -19.39 15.36
CA GLY A 64 2.96 -19.87 16.38
C GLY A 64 2.30 -20.36 17.69
N SER A 65 1.05 -20.83 17.67
CA SER A 65 0.46 -21.54 18.80
C SER A 65 0.93 -22.99 18.81
N THR A 66 2.00 -23.20 19.56
CA THR A 66 2.52 -24.50 19.99
C THR A 66 1.42 -25.35 20.62
N THR A 67 1.11 -26.51 20.03
CA THR A 67 0.74 -27.69 20.81
C THR A 67 1.44 -28.90 20.18
N GLY A 68 2.65 -29.15 20.71
CA GLY A 68 3.32 -30.43 20.56
C GLY A 68 2.50 -31.53 21.22
N VAL A 69 2.51 -32.68 20.57
CA VAL A 69 2.02 -33.96 21.08
C VAL A 69 2.88 -34.42 22.27
N ALA A 70 2.23 -34.85 23.34
CA ALA A 70 2.74 -35.82 24.32
C ALA A 70 1.56 -36.46 25.07
#